data_AF-A0A927YCP6-F1
#
_entry.id   AF-A0A927YCP6-F1
#
_cell.length_a   1.000
_cell.length_b   1.000
_cell.length_c   1.000
_cell.angle_alpha   90.00
_cell.angle_beta   90.00
_cell.angle_gamma   90.00
#
_symmetry.space_group_name_H-M   'P 1'
#
loop_
_entity.id
_entity.type
_entity.pdbx_description
1 polymer ?
#
loop_
_entity_poly.entity_id
_entity_poly.type
_entity_poly.pdbx_seq_one_letter_code
_entity_poly.pdbx_strand_id
1 'polypeptide(L)'
;MKKKLWMSITMSIILIIVVSINCYIRFCNDNCKAYYLSQHNWSHGPICFENAIYFEDSMVSLYQPNDCEVYGYIQFWNMHPKVKKNHHSFLLLDYFLLNKIGGKDERKEHIQTMGAVYNGYTRADLLENEDRMKEILERNDDFVLIDDYNVYPCSKELVIGMEKKYGVCSYDLNDFINMKPYYLKVDISKNNDIYNDQMSSIYVATIFEEGGNYYYCNSHNLISGRLLNELKKVIEMPSFN
;
A
#
# COMPACT_ATOMS: atom_id res chain seq x y z
N MET A 1 -46.93 -35.66 1.04
CA MET A 1 -46.37 -34.99 2.25
C MET A 1 -44.85 -34.80 2.20
N LYS A 2 -44.04 -35.83 1.93
CA LYS A 2 -42.55 -35.72 1.97
C LYS A 2 -41.95 -34.59 1.10
N LYS A 3 -42.43 -34.38 -0.14
CA LYS A 3 -41.94 -33.29 -1.01
C LYS A 3 -42.13 -31.87 -0.43
N LYS A 4 -43.27 -31.60 0.23
CA LYS A 4 -43.54 -30.28 0.86
C LYS A 4 -42.62 -30.03 2.06
N LEU A 5 -42.30 -31.07 2.83
CA LEU A 5 -41.36 -30.99 3.95
C LEU A 5 -39.94 -30.69 3.47
N TRP A 6 -39.47 -31.39 2.42
CA TRP A 6 -38.15 -31.13 1.83
C TRP A 6 -38.03 -29.72 1.26
N MET A 7 -39.05 -29.21 0.55
CA MET A 7 -39.07 -27.82 0.06
C MET A 7 -39.03 -26.80 1.20
N SER A 8 -39.72 -27.07 2.32
CA SER A 8 -39.70 -26.18 3.48
C SER A 8 -38.33 -26.16 4.18
N ILE A 9 -37.65 -27.30 4.26
CA ILE A 9 -36.30 -27.40 4.83
C ILE A 9 -35.28 -26.69 3.94
N THR A 10 -35.29 -26.92 2.62
CA THR A 10 -34.37 -26.22 1.71
C THR A 10 -34.60 -24.71 1.70
N MET A 11 -35.86 -24.24 1.71
CA MET A 11 -36.15 -22.80 1.81
C MET A 11 -35.64 -22.19 3.12
N SER A 12 -35.72 -22.93 4.23
CA SER A 12 -35.20 -22.47 5.53
C SER A 12 -33.68 -22.38 5.53
N ILE A 13 -32.99 -23.38 4.94
CA ILE A 13 -31.52 -23.36 4.80
C ILE A 13 -31.07 -22.20 3.91
N ILE A 14 -31.73 -21.99 2.76
CA ILE A 14 -31.43 -20.86 1.87
C ILE A 14 -31.60 -19.54 2.61
N LEU A 15 -32.70 -19.37 3.36
CA LEU A 15 -32.95 -18.16 4.13
C LEU A 15 -31.85 -17.91 5.18
N ILE A 16 -31.45 -18.95 5.92
CA ILE A 16 -30.36 -18.85 6.90
C ILE A 16 -29.04 -18.45 6.22
N ILE A 17 -28.71 -19.06 5.08
CA ILE A 17 -27.50 -18.72 4.32
C ILE A 17 -27.56 -17.25 3.87
N VAL A 18 -28.67 -16.80 3.30
CA VAL A 18 -28.83 -15.43 2.83
C VAL A 18 -28.74 -14.43 3.97
N VAL A 19 -29.36 -14.69 5.13
CA VAL A 19 -29.27 -13.82 6.31
C VAL A 19 -27.84 -13.77 6.84
N SER A 20 -27.18 -14.93 6.98
CA SER A 20 -25.78 -14.99 7.45
C SER A 20 -24.83 -14.24 6.52
N ILE A 21 -24.99 -14.38 5.19
CA ILE A 21 -24.21 -13.62 4.20
C ILE A 21 -24.45 -12.12 4.36
N ASN A 22 -25.70 -11.67 4.51
CA ASN A 22 -26.00 -10.24 4.66
C ASN A 22 -25.46 -9.66 5.98
N CYS A 23 -25.61 -10.38 7.09
CA CYS A 23 -25.04 -9.99 8.37
C CYS A 23 -23.51 -9.90 8.29
N TYR A 24 -22.86 -10.86 7.62
CA TYR A 24 -21.42 -10.85 7.41
C TYR A 24 -20.95 -9.70 6.52
N ILE A 25 -21.60 -9.46 5.37
CA ILE A 25 -21.29 -8.32 4.49
C ILE A 25 -21.42 -6.99 5.24
N ARG A 26 -22.46 -6.84 6.05
CA ARG A 26 -22.67 -5.63 6.86
C ARG A 26 -21.59 -5.48 7.93
N PHE A 27 -21.27 -6.56 8.65
CA PHE A 27 -20.17 -6.56 9.61
C PHE A 27 -18.85 -6.15 8.96
N CYS A 28 -18.56 -6.68 7.77
CA CYS A 28 -17.43 -6.22 6.97
C CYS A 28 -17.57 -4.71 6.72
N ASN A 29 -18.58 -4.25 5.98
CA ASN A 29 -18.66 -2.84 5.60
C ASN A 29 -18.56 -1.85 6.77
N ASP A 30 -19.14 -2.16 7.93
CA ASP A 30 -19.08 -1.31 9.13
C ASP A 30 -17.68 -1.26 9.78
N ASN A 31 -16.86 -2.30 9.59
CA ASN A 31 -15.50 -2.43 10.14
C ASN A 31 -14.38 -2.18 9.11
N CYS A 32 -14.72 -1.85 7.86
CA CYS A 32 -13.74 -1.40 6.87
C CYS A 32 -13.23 -0.02 7.26
N LYS A 33 -11.92 0.11 7.47
CA LYS A 33 -11.31 1.38 7.89
C LYS A 33 -10.30 1.91 6.89
N ALA A 34 -9.70 1.04 6.10
CA ALA A 34 -8.67 1.39 5.13
C ALA A 34 -8.81 0.55 3.85
N TYR A 35 -8.14 0.96 2.78
CA TYR A 35 -8.10 0.23 1.50
C TYR A 35 -6.75 0.42 0.81
N TYR A 36 -6.34 -0.57 0.01
CA TYR A 36 -5.15 -0.46 -0.81
C TYR A 36 -5.34 0.51 -1.97
N LEU A 37 -4.28 1.24 -2.29
CA LEU A 37 -4.21 2.13 -3.45
C LEU A 37 -3.54 1.47 -4.66
N SER A 38 -2.87 0.31 -4.48
CA SER A 38 -2.39 -0.52 -5.58
C SER A 38 -3.52 -1.38 -6.17
N GLN A 39 -3.51 -1.56 -7.49
CA GLN A 39 -4.55 -2.33 -8.19
C GLN A 39 -4.24 -3.84 -8.21
N HIS A 40 -2.97 -4.22 -8.11
CA HIS A 40 -2.54 -5.60 -8.21
C HIS A 40 -1.41 -5.93 -7.21
N ASN A 41 -1.40 -7.19 -6.79
CA ASN A 41 -0.61 -7.85 -5.74
C ASN A 41 -1.09 -7.74 -4.28
N TRP A 42 -1.14 -8.92 -3.65
CA TRP A 42 -1.96 -9.28 -2.49
C TRP A 42 -1.43 -8.87 -1.12
N SER A 43 -0.41 -8.00 -1.03
CA SER A 43 0.20 -7.72 0.27
C SER A 43 1.12 -6.50 0.32
N HIS A 44 1.28 -5.76 -0.79
CA HIS A 44 2.30 -4.71 -0.89
C HIS A 44 1.79 -3.48 -1.65
N GLY A 45 1.98 -2.30 -1.05
CA GLY A 45 1.57 -1.02 -1.64
C GLY A 45 0.96 -0.07 -0.63
N PRO A 46 0.85 1.23 -0.96
CA PRO A 46 0.27 2.21 -0.07
C PRO A 46 -1.19 1.91 0.23
N ILE A 47 -1.61 2.34 1.42
CA ILE A 47 -3.00 2.26 1.85
C ILE A 47 -3.55 3.64 2.15
N CYS A 48 -4.86 3.79 1.97
CA CYS A 48 -5.60 4.95 2.43
C CYS A 48 -6.35 4.60 3.71
N PHE A 49 -6.09 5.34 4.77
CA PHE A 49 -6.77 5.24 6.05
C PHE A 49 -7.22 6.65 6.46
N GLU A 50 -8.53 6.83 6.67
CA GLU A 50 -9.14 8.14 6.99
C GLU A 50 -8.72 9.30 6.06
N ASN A 51 -8.66 9.03 4.74
CA ASN A 51 -8.23 9.97 3.69
C ASN A 51 -6.74 10.38 3.74
N ALA A 52 -5.94 9.77 4.61
CA ALA A 52 -4.49 9.91 4.58
C ALA A 52 -3.84 8.69 3.91
N ILE A 53 -2.73 8.93 3.23
CA ILE A 53 -1.97 7.91 2.51
C ILE A 53 -0.84 7.43 3.43
N TYR A 54 -0.65 6.12 3.48
CA TYR A 54 0.40 5.48 4.26
C TYR A 54 1.19 4.55 3.36
N PHE A 55 2.52 4.56 3.51
CA PHE A 55 3.42 3.63 2.83
C PHE A 55 4.06 2.67 3.81
N GLU A 56 4.44 1.50 3.31
CA GLU A 56 5.24 0.54 4.07
C GLU A 56 6.56 1.18 4.52
N ASP A 57 6.88 1.02 5.79
CA ASP A 57 8.07 1.57 6.40
C ASP A 57 8.69 0.56 7.38
N SER A 58 9.77 -0.07 6.94
CA SER A 58 10.52 -1.05 7.73
C SER A 58 11.30 -0.44 8.92
N MET A 59 11.41 0.89 9.00
CA MET A 59 12.00 1.57 10.16
C MET A 59 11.03 1.69 11.34
N VAL A 60 9.73 1.43 11.13
CA VAL A 60 8.75 1.47 12.21
C VAL A 60 8.94 0.25 13.11
N SER A 61 9.19 0.50 14.40
CA SER A 61 9.18 -0.56 15.39
C SER A 61 7.78 -1.17 15.49
N LEU A 62 7.65 -2.42 15.08
CA LEU A 62 6.39 -3.16 15.19
C LEU A 62 6.09 -3.43 16.66
N TYR A 63 4.84 -3.20 17.07
CA TYR A 63 4.40 -3.51 18.42
C TYR A 63 4.09 -4.99 18.56
N GLN A 64 4.29 -5.53 19.76
CA GLN A 64 3.89 -6.90 20.05
C GLN A 64 2.35 -7.01 19.93
N PRO A 65 1.83 -8.12 19.38
CA PRO A 65 0.39 -8.37 19.23
C PRO A 65 -0.47 -8.03 20.45
N ASN A 66 0.05 -8.30 21.66
CA ASN A 66 -0.68 -8.13 22.92
C ASN A 66 -0.78 -6.67 23.38
N ASP A 67 0.01 -5.77 22.80
CA ASP A 67 0.05 -4.34 23.13
C ASP A 67 -0.81 -3.51 22.14
N CYS A 68 -1.68 -4.17 21.37
CA CYS A 68 -2.39 -3.59 20.24
C CYS A 68 -3.91 -3.61 20.44
N GLU A 69 -4.58 -2.48 20.15
CA GLU A 69 -6.04 -2.40 20.05
C GLU A 69 -6.49 -2.57 18.59
N VAL A 70 -7.51 -3.41 18.34
CA VAL A 70 -8.01 -3.68 17.00
C VAL A 70 -9.04 -2.62 16.59
N TYR A 71 -8.74 -1.82 15.57
CA TYR A 71 -9.63 -0.73 15.11
C TYR A 71 -10.51 -1.09 13.89
N GLY A 72 -10.13 -2.09 13.08
CA GLY A 72 -10.86 -2.47 11.88
C GLY A 72 -10.06 -3.37 10.94
N TYR A 73 -10.42 -3.38 9.65
CA TYR A 73 -9.66 -4.10 8.62
C TYR A 73 -9.36 -3.22 7.40
N ILE A 74 -8.31 -3.60 6.65
CA ILE A 74 -8.02 -3.04 5.31
C ILE A 74 -8.73 -3.91 4.27
N GLN A 75 -9.46 -3.27 3.38
CA GLN A 75 -10.14 -3.93 2.30
C GLN A 75 -9.17 -4.26 1.16
N PHE A 76 -8.97 -5.56 0.92
CA PHE A 76 -8.12 -6.07 -0.16
C PHE A 76 -8.71 -5.92 -1.56
N TRP A 77 -10.03 -6.01 -1.68
CA TRP A 77 -10.69 -6.29 -2.97
C TRP A 77 -11.67 -5.21 -3.43
N ASN A 78 -11.79 -4.11 -2.69
CA ASN A 78 -12.52 -2.95 -3.19
C ASN A 78 -11.57 -1.76 -3.22
N MET A 79 -11.15 -1.44 -4.43
CA MET A 79 -10.66 -0.14 -4.81
C MET A 79 -11.63 0.96 -4.35
N HIS A 80 -11.14 2.19 -4.27
CA HIS A 80 -11.93 3.39 -4.01
C HIS A 80 -13.32 3.33 -4.72
N PRO A 81 -14.44 3.77 -4.11
CA PRO A 81 -15.80 3.61 -4.65
C PRO A 81 -16.05 4.11 -6.07
N LYS A 82 -15.16 4.96 -6.61
CA LYS A 82 -15.18 5.45 -7.99
C LYS A 82 -14.53 4.51 -9.01
N VAL A 83 -13.69 3.57 -8.57
CA VAL A 83 -13.06 2.54 -9.42
C VAL A 83 -13.95 1.30 -9.38
N LYS A 84 -15.00 1.31 -10.21
CA LYS A 84 -15.93 0.18 -10.33
C LYS A 84 -15.27 -0.97 -11.07
N LYS A 85 -15.31 -2.19 -10.50
CA LYS A 85 -16.02 -3.36 -11.07
C LYS A 85 -15.90 -4.63 -10.21
N ASN A 86 -17.07 -5.17 -9.87
CA ASN A 86 -17.44 -6.59 -9.88
C ASN A 86 -16.41 -7.65 -9.49
N HIS A 87 -16.05 -7.79 -8.21
CA HIS A 87 -15.56 -9.08 -7.72
C HIS A 87 -16.07 -9.40 -6.30
N HIS A 88 -16.91 -10.43 -6.21
CA HIS A 88 -17.33 -11.06 -4.96
C HIS A 88 -16.33 -12.15 -4.61
N SER A 89 -15.25 -11.78 -3.93
CA SER A 89 -14.31 -12.71 -3.30
C SER A 89 -14.08 -12.25 -1.87
N PHE A 90 -15.03 -12.58 -0.99
CA PHE A 90 -14.84 -12.49 0.46
C PHE A 90 -14.14 -13.77 0.93
N LEU A 91 -12.82 -13.78 0.90
CA LEU A 91 -12.05 -14.76 1.65
C LEU A 91 -11.02 -14.02 2.48
N LEU A 92 -11.37 -13.93 3.77
CA LEU A 92 -10.50 -13.80 4.93
C LEU A 92 -9.03 -14.09 4.59
N LEU A 93 -8.13 -13.12 4.73
CA LEU A 93 -6.74 -13.50 5.02
C LEU A 93 -5.90 -12.47 5.79
N ASP A 94 -6.24 -11.18 5.82
CA ASP A 94 -5.48 -10.30 6.72
C ASP A 94 -6.38 -9.37 7.54
N TYR A 95 -6.39 -9.67 8.84
CA TYR A 95 -6.74 -8.71 9.86
C TYR A 95 -5.63 -7.65 9.86
N PHE A 96 -5.98 -6.39 9.93
CA PHE A 96 -4.98 -5.34 9.82
C PHE A 96 -5.19 -4.34 10.95
N LEU A 97 -4.26 -4.39 11.90
CA LEU A 97 -4.40 -3.79 13.21
C LEU A 97 -3.86 -2.37 13.25
N LEU A 98 -4.76 -1.41 13.17
CA LEU A 98 -4.38 -0.01 13.36
C LEU A 98 -4.02 0.20 14.85
N ASN A 99 -2.75 0.02 15.20
CA ASN A 99 -2.26 0.37 16.52
C ASN A 99 -1.95 1.87 16.59
N LYS A 100 -2.34 2.49 17.70
CA LYS A 100 -1.86 3.81 18.12
C LYS A 100 -0.48 3.58 18.75
N ILE A 101 0.59 3.90 18.03
CA ILE A 101 1.97 3.82 18.55
C ILE A 101 2.06 4.67 19.83
N GLY A 102 2.04 4.01 20.98
CA GLY A 102 1.90 4.63 22.30
C GLY A 102 0.47 5.09 22.57
N GLY A 103 -0.10 4.69 23.72
CA GLY A 103 -1.50 4.91 24.11
C GLY A 103 -2.02 6.36 24.21
N LYS A 104 -1.39 7.34 23.56
CA LYS A 104 -1.76 8.75 23.51
C LYS A 104 -1.54 9.47 22.17
N ASP A 105 -0.99 8.85 21.13
CA ASP A 105 -0.75 9.57 19.88
C ASP A 105 -2.04 9.82 19.05
N GLU A 106 -2.72 10.93 19.31
CA GLU A 106 -3.95 11.35 18.60
C GLU A 106 -3.74 11.58 17.10
N ARG A 107 -2.48 11.62 16.66
CA ARG A 107 -2.07 12.03 15.31
C ARG A 107 -2.10 10.91 14.28
N LYS A 108 -2.30 9.64 14.67
CA LYS A 108 -2.41 8.48 13.75
C LYS A 108 -1.23 8.41 12.76
N GLU A 109 -0.01 8.57 13.28
CA GLU A 109 1.21 8.70 12.47
C GLU A 109 1.63 7.39 11.79
N HIS A 110 1.32 6.27 12.44
CA HIS A 110 1.69 4.94 11.99
C HIS A 110 0.55 3.96 12.21
N ILE A 111 0.55 2.92 11.38
CA ILE A 111 -0.41 1.83 11.45
C ILE A 111 0.32 0.53 11.15
N GLN A 112 -0.18 -0.58 11.66
CA GLN A 112 0.42 -1.88 11.39
C GLN A 112 -0.62 -2.87 10.89
N THR A 113 -0.14 -3.94 10.31
CA THR A 113 -0.96 -5.03 9.81
C THR A 113 -0.67 -6.30 10.60
N MET A 114 -1.68 -7.10 10.95
CA MET A 114 -1.44 -8.39 11.60
C MET A 114 -2.30 -9.49 10.98
N GLY A 115 -1.74 -10.14 9.97
CA GLY A 115 -2.36 -11.27 9.28
C GLY A 115 -1.33 -12.36 9.00
N ALA A 116 -1.30 -12.84 7.76
CA ALA A 116 -0.23 -13.74 7.30
C ALA A 116 1.13 -13.01 7.23
N VAL A 117 1.11 -11.69 7.04
CA VAL A 117 2.30 -10.83 7.00
C VAL A 117 2.14 -9.67 7.98
N TYR A 118 3.24 -9.31 8.65
CA TYR A 118 3.34 -8.17 9.56
C TYR A 118 4.06 -7.03 8.85
N ASN A 119 3.32 -5.98 8.49
CA ASN A 119 3.89 -4.78 7.88
C ASN A 119 3.62 -3.56 8.75
N GLY A 120 4.64 -2.72 8.89
CA GLY A 120 4.53 -1.38 9.46
C GLY A 120 4.27 -0.38 8.33
N TYR A 121 3.37 0.56 8.56
CA TYR A 121 3.11 1.66 7.64
C TYR A 121 3.23 2.99 8.38
N THR A 122 3.75 3.98 7.67
CA THR A 122 3.90 5.37 8.14
C THR A 122 3.13 6.29 7.20
N ARG A 123 2.49 7.31 7.77
CA ARG A 123 1.80 8.34 6.99
C ARG A 123 2.78 9.04 6.05
N ALA A 124 2.36 9.28 4.82
CA ALA A 124 3.25 9.74 3.75
C ALA A 124 3.98 11.04 4.06
N ASP A 125 3.29 12.01 4.68
CA ASP A 125 3.83 13.31 5.09
C ASP A 125 4.98 13.22 6.11
N LEU A 126 5.08 12.11 6.85
CA LEU A 126 6.18 11.85 7.77
C LEU A 126 7.39 11.21 7.07
N LEU A 127 7.17 10.60 5.91
CA LEU A 127 8.22 10.04 5.06
C LEU A 127 8.87 11.11 4.19
N GLU A 128 8.13 12.17 3.83
CA GLU A 128 8.54 13.30 3.00
C GLU A 128 9.47 14.30 3.74
N ASN A 129 10.28 13.82 4.68
CA ASN A 129 11.23 14.64 5.43
C ASN A 129 12.56 14.73 4.67
N GLU A 130 12.98 15.95 4.33
CA GLU A 130 14.22 16.22 3.60
C GLU A 130 15.47 15.60 4.27
N ASP A 131 15.55 15.64 5.60
CA ASP A 131 16.68 15.07 6.34
C ASP A 131 16.67 13.54 6.31
N ARG A 132 15.48 12.93 6.39
CA ARG A 132 15.31 11.48 6.22
C ARG A 132 15.73 11.06 4.81
N MET A 133 15.35 11.82 3.78
CA MET A 133 15.74 11.53 2.41
C MET A 133 17.25 11.63 2.21
N LYS A 134 17.89 12.66 2.79
CA LYS A 134 19.36 12.76 2.79
C LYS A 134 20.01 11.53 3.44
N GLU A 135 19.52 11.10 4.60
CA GLU A 135 20.04 9.91 5.29
C GLU A 135 19.88 8.63 4.44
N ILE A 136 18.72 8.44 3.80
CA ILE A 136 18.48 7.30 2.90
C ILE A 136 19.46 7.35 1.71
N LEU A 137 19.63 8.51 1.08
CA LEU A 137 20.57 8.69 -0.02
C LEU A 137 22.03 8.50 0.43
N GLU A 138 22.41 8.88 1.63
CA GLU A 138 23.79 8.73 2.11
C GLU A 138 24.14 7.26 2.37
N ARG A 139 23.19 6.48 2.91
CA ARG A 139 23.45 5.10 3.37
C ARG A 139 23.20 4.01 2.34
N ASN A 140 22.48 4.32 1.27
CA ASN A 140 22.02 3.30 0.33
C ASN A 140 22.40 3.63 -1.11
N ASP A 141 22.74 2.58 -1.86
CA ASP A 141 23.08 2.66 -3.29
C ASP A 141 22.12 1.85 -4.16
N ASP A 142 21.40 0.88 -3.57
CA ASP A 142 20.52 -0.05 -4.28
C ASP A 142 19.06 0.42 -4.23
N PHE A 143 18.68 1.22 -5.23
CA PHE A 143 17.29 1.65 -5.42
C PHE A 143 16.61 0.75 -6.45
N VAL A 144 15.32 0.50 -6.22
CA VAL A 144 14.46 -0.23 -7.14
C VAL A 144 13.19 0.54 -7.38
N LEU A 145 12.74 0.54 -8.62
CA LEU A 145 11.42 0.99 -9.01
C LEU A 145 10.55 -0.25 -9.19
N ILE A 146 9.39 -0.29 -8.56
CA ILE A 146 8.51 -1.45 -8.56
C ILE A 146 7.16 -1.06 -9.14
N ASP A 147 6.66 -1.82 -10.11
CA ASP A 147 5.25 -1.78 -10.50
C ASP A 147 4.55 -3.09 -10.13
N ASP A 148 3.28 -3.24 -10.50
CA ASP A 148 2.44 -4.39 -10.15
C ASP A 148 3.09 -5.77 -10.45
N TYR A 149 3.99 -5.85 -11.44
CA TYR A 149 4.54 -7.11 -11.93
C TYR A 149 6.07 -7.13 -12.00
N ASN A 150 6.72 -5.98 -11.92
CA ASN A 150 8.11 -5.84 -12.31
C ASN A 150 8.92 -5.08 -11.27
N VAL A 151 10.17 -5.52 -11.09
CA VAL A 151 11.19 -4.80 -10.33
C VAL A 151 12.26 -4.32 -11.30
N TYR A 152 12.50 -3.01 -11.30
CA TYR A 152 13.48 -2.33 -12.15
C TYR A 152 14.60 -1.75 -11.29
N PRO A 153 15.87 -2.12 -11.53
CA PRO A 153 16.99 -1.44 -10.88
C PRO A 153 17.00 0.04 -11.24
N CYS A 154 17.08 0.90 -10.23
CA CYS A 154 17.09 2.34 -10.38
C CYS A 154 18.42 2.88 -9.86
N SER A 155 19.08 3.75 -10.63
CA SER A 155 20.34 4.33 -10.17
C SER A 155 20.10 5.40 -9.12
N LYS A 156 20.98 5.44 -8.11
CA LYS A 156 21.00 6.50 -7.09
C LYS A 156 21.06 7.90 -7.70
N GLU A 157 21.78 8.09 -8.81
CA GLU A 157 21.88 9.38 -9.50
C GLU A 157 20.54 9.86 -10.06
N LEU A 158 19.71 8.95 -10.58
CA LEU A 158 18.38 9.29 -11.07
C LEU A 158 17.50 9.76 -9.91
N VAL A 159 17.56 9.07 -8.76
CA VAL A 159 16.84 9.45 -7.54
C VAL A 159 17.29 10.82 -7.04
N ILE A 160 18.60 11.05 -6.89
CA ILE A 160 19.17 12.35 -6.50
C ILE A 160 18.70 13.45 -7.46
N GLY A 161 18.66 13.17 -8.77
CA GLY A 161 18.21 14.11 -9.79
C GLY A 161 16.74 14.48 -9.66
N MET A 162 15.87 13.51 -9.34
CA MET A 162 14.46 13.75 -9.10
C MET A 162 14.24 14.54 -7.81
N GLU A 163 14.87 14.14 -6.70
CA GLU A 163 14.77 14.82 -5.40
C GLU A 163 15.24 16.28 -5.48
N LYS A 164 16.37 16.56 -6.11
CA LYS A 164 16.87 17.93 -6.26
C LYS A 164 15.94 18.83 -7.08
N LYS A 165 15.18 18.27 -8.00
CA LYS A 165 14.32 19.05 -8.91
C LYS A 165 12.88 19.16 -8.39
N TYR A 166 12.38 18.13 -7.70
CA TYR A 166 10.97 17.97 -7.37
C TYR A 166 10.70 17.61 -5.91
N GLY A 167 11.72 17.49 -5.04
CA GLY A 167 11.67 16.88 -3.70
C GLY A 167 10.67 17.45 -2.68
N VAL A 168 9.82 18.39 -3.09
CA VAL A 168 8.55 18.66 -2.40
C VAL A 168 7.54 17.62 -2.89
N CYS A 169 7.52 16.48 -2.21
CA CYS A 169 6.50 15.47 -2.36
C CYS A 169 5.28 15.85 -1.48
N SER A 170 4.09 15.68 -2.05
CA SER A 170 2.82 15.77 -1.34
C SER A 170 1.83 14.93 -2.12
N TYR A 171 1.41 13.81 -1.56
CA TYR A 171 0.54 12.86 -2.25
C TYR A 171 -0.94 13.26 -2.20
N ASP A 172 -1.60 13.23 -3.37
CA ASP A 172 -3.06 13.32 -3.48
C ASP A 172 -3.64 11.93 -3.73
N LEU A 173 -4.70 11.57 -3.02
CA LEU A 173 -5.44 10.33 -3.24
C LEU A 173 -5.92 10.16 -4.69
N ASN A 174 -6.31 11.26 -5.35
CA ASN A 174 -6.77 11.24 -6.73
C ASN A 174 -5.67 10.83 -7.71
N ASP A 175 -4.40 11.09 -7.40
CA ASP A 175 -3.28 10.70 -8.24
C ASP A 175 -3.19 9.16 -8.33
N PHE A 176 -3.33 8.47 -7.20
CA PHE A 176 -3.38 6.99 -7.14
C PHE A 176 -4.61 6.39 -7.82
N ILE A 177 -5.73 7.11 -7.84
CA ILE A 177 -6.97 6.63 -8.45
C ILE A 177 -6.89 6.71 -9.98
N ASN A 178 -6.26 7.77 -10.51
CA ASN A 178 -6.33 8.11 -11.93
C ASN A 178 -5.06 7.75 -12.72
N MET A 179 -3.93 7.55 -12.05
CA MET A 179 -2.64 7.31 -12.69
C MET A 179 -2.04 5.96 -12.30
N LYS A 180 -1.16 5.42 -13.14
CA LYS A 180 -0.43 4.19 -12.84
C LYS A 180 0.77 4.52 -11.93
N PRO A 181 0.87 3.96 -10.71
CA PRO A 181 2.02 4.21 -9.84
C PRO A 181 3.19 3.26 -10.13
N TYR A 182 4.40 3.77 -9.95
CA TYR A 182 5.65 3.03 -9.81
C TYR A 182 6.28 3.43 -8.48
N TYR A 183 6.52 2.47 -7.59
CA TYR A 183 7.01 2.71 -6.25
C TYR A 183 8.53 2.64 -6.21
N LEU A 184 9.17 3.75 -5.89
CA LEU A 184 10.60 3.81 -5.64
C LEU A 184 10.85 3.36 -4.21
N LYS A 185 11.61 2.27 -4.06
CA LYS A 185 12.01 1.70 -2.77
C LYS A 185 13.52 1.54 -2.71
N VAL A 186 14.03 1.49 -1.51
CA VAL A 186 15.39 1.04 -1.21
C VAL A 186 15.32 -0.35 -0.61
N ASP A 187 16.13 -1.26 -1.12
CA ASP A 187 16.36 -2.55 -0.48
C ASP A 187 17.37 -2.38 0.65
N ILE A 188 16.92 -2.51 1.89
CA ILE A 188 17.76 -2.40 3.08
C ILE A 188 18.26 -3.77 3.58
N SER A 189 17.98 -4.87 2.87
CA SER A 189 18.40 -6.23 3.27
C SER A 189 19.91 -6.34 3.40
N LYS A 190 20.67 -5.59 2.58
CA LYS A 190 22.13 -5.65 2.53
C LYS A 190 22.83 -4.89 3.66
N ASN A 191 22.11 -4.02 4.37
CA ASN A 191 22.72 -3.04 5.28
C ASN A 191 22.52 -3.34 6.77
N ASN A 192 21.87 -4.45 7.16
CA ASN A 192 21.63 -4.77 8.57
C ASN A 192 21.75 -6.27 8.90
N ASP A 193 22.69 -6.58 9.79
CA ASP A 193 22.86 -7.89 10.46
C ASP A 193 21.74 -8.24 11.48
N ILE A 194 20.64 -7.46 11.56
CA ILE A 194 19.77 -7.43 12.76
C ILE A 194 18.28 -7.71 12.48
N TYR A 195 17.80 -7.70 11.23
CA TYR A 195 16.37 -7.92 10.97
C TYR A 195 16.11 -9.16 10.11
N ASN A 196 15.38 -10.11 10.68
CA ASN A 196 14.85 -11.31 10.02
C ASN A 196 14.08 -10.94 8.72
N ASP A 197 14.72 -11.16 7.57
CA ASP A 197 14.28 -11.73 6.28
C ASP A 197 12.86 -11.53 5.71
N GLN A 198 11.96 -10.74 6.31
CA GLN A 198 10.56 -10.66 5.80
C GLN A 198 10.08 -9.26 5.42
N MET A 199 10.79 -8.19 5.77
CA MET A 199 10.48 -6.84 5.28
C MET A 199 11.68 -5.92 5.33
N SER A 200 12.42 -5.82 4.24
CA SER A 200 13.62 -5.00 4.16
C SER A 200 13.52 -3.98 3.03
N SER A 201 12.42 -3.23 2.96
CA SER A 201 12.35 -2.11 2.01
C SER A 201 11.85 -0.84 2.67
N ILE A 202 12.45 0.29 2.30
CA ILE A 202 12.00 1.63 2.70
C ILE A 202 11.40 2.29 1.47
N TYR A 203 10.16 2.78 1.60
CA TYR A 203 9.54 3.60 0.58
C TYR A 203 10.22 4.97 0.49
N VAL A 204 10.52 5.41 -0.73
CA VAL A 204 11.16 6.70 -1.01
C VAL A 204 10.17 7.65 -1.68
N ALA A 205 9.67 7.27 -2.86
CA ALA A 205 8.81 8.11 -3.67
C ALA A 205 7.91 7.29 -4.59
N THR A 206 6.90 7.91 -5.19
CA THR A 206 6.10 7.30 -6.27
C THR A 206 6.31 8.09 -7.53
N ILE A 207 6.45 7.39 -8.64
CA ILE A 207 6.40 7.97 -9.98
C ILE A 207 5.05 7.58 -10.57
N PHE A 208 4.25 8.55 -10.99
CA PHE A 208 2.97 8.30 -11.64
C PHE A 208 3.10 8.38 -13.15
N GLU A 209 2.39 7.51 -13.87
CA GLU A 209 2.26 7.55 -15.32
C GLU A 209 0.81 7.82 -15.74
N GLU A 210 0.64 8.79 -16.64
CA GLU A 210 -0.64 9.10 -17.28
C GLU A 210 -0.43 9.54 -18.73
N GLY A 211 -1.06 8.83 -19.67
CA GLY A 211 -1.01 9.20 -21.09
C GLY A 211 0.41 9.28 -21.68
N GLY A 212 1.35 8.49 -21.17
CA GLY A 212 2.77 8.49 -21.59
C GLY A 212 3.63 9.60 -20.97
N ASN A 213 3.04 10.43 -20.10
CA ASN A 213 3.75 11.37 -19.24
C ASN A 213 4.05 10.73 -17.89
N TYR A 214 5.12 11.20 -17.24
CA TYR A 214 5.55 10.71 -15.94
C TYR A 214 5.64 11.86 -14.95
N TYR A 215 5.23 11.63 -13.71
CA TYR A 215 5.15 12.66 -12.66
C TYR A 215 5.78 12.15 -11.37
N TYR A 216 6.50 13.02 -10.66
CA TYR A 216 7.21 12.65 -9.44
C TYR A 216 6.42 13.04 -8.18
N CYS A 217 6.01 12.06 -7.38
CA CYS A 217 5.20 12.18 -6.16
C CYS A 217 3.76 12.70 -6.32
N ASN A 218 3.48 13.57 -7.29
CA ASN A 218 2.13 14.04 -7.60
C ASN A 218 2.02 14.58 -9.03
N SER A 219 0.78 14.78 -9.49
CA SER A 219 0.43 15.25 -10.83
C SER A 219 0.98 16.64 -11.21
N HIS A 220 1.46 17.44 -10.26
CA HIS A 220 2.04 18.77 -10.55
C HIS A 220 3.51 18.68 -10.98
N ASN A 221 4.20 17.59 -10.66
CA ASN A 221 5.64 17.42 -10.84
C ASN A 221 5.98 16.65 -12.12
N LEU A 222 5.66 17.21 -13.30
CA LEU A 222 5.93 16.58 -14.59
C LEU A 222 7.43 16.36 -14.85
N ILE A 223 7.83 15.09 -15.01
CA ILE A 223 9.19 14.67 -15.32
C ILE A 223 9.50 14.95 -16.79
N SER A 224 10.58 15.69 -17.05
CA SER A 224 10.96 16.15 -18.38
C SER A 224 12.48 16.15 -18.61
N GLY A 225 12.87 16.20 -19.88
CA GLY A 225 14.26 16.34 -20.31
C GLY A 225 15.11 15.10 -20.01
N ARG A 226 16.31 15.32 -19.48
CA ARG A 226 17.28 14.25 -19.21
C ARG A 226 16.74 13.20 -18.23
N LEU A 227 16.07 13.62 -17.15
CA LEU A 227 15.52 12.72 -16.14
C LEU A 227 14.45 11.79 -16.73
N LEU A 228 13.59 12.31 -17.61
CA LEU A 228 12.59 11.49 -18.31
C LEU A 228 13.25 10.43 -19.19
N ASN A 229 14.30 10.80 -19.92
CA ASN A 229 15.02 9.86 -20.78
C ASN A 229 15.73 8.76 -19.97
N GLU A 230 16.27 9.09 -18.79
CA GLU A 230 16.88 8.12 -17.89
C GLU A 230 15.83 7.19 -17.25
N LEU A 231 14.71 7.75 -16.78
CA LEU A 231 13.59 6.97 -16.25
C LEU A 231 13.01 5.99 -17.29
N LYS A 232 12.78 6.45 -18.53
CA LYS A 232 12.27 5.57 -19.58
C LYS A 232 13.21 4.42 -19.87
N LYS A 233 14.53 4.66 -19.87
CA LYS A 233 15.51 3.57 -20.00
C LYS A 233 15.38 2.54 -18.88
N VAL A 234 15.10 2.96 -17.65
CA VAL A 234 14.89 2.05 -16.51
C VAL A 234 13.64 1.19 -16.73
N ILE A 235 12.51 1.80 -17.12
CA ILE A 235 11.22 1.09 -17.27
C ILE A 235 11.19 0.23 -18.53
N GLU A 236 11.92 0.61 -19.59
CA GLU A 236 12.04 -0.14 -20.85
C GLU A 236 13.06 -1.29 -20.78
N MET A 237 13.85 -1.39 -19.69
CA MET A 237 14.74 -2.54 -19.47
C MET A 237 13.94 -3.81 -19.16
N PRO A 238 14.46 -5.00 -19.52
CA PRO A 238 13.86 -6.26 -19.10
C PRO A 238 13.79 -6.29 -17.59
N SER A 239 12.59 -6.45 -17.04
CA SER A 239 12.38 -6.64 -15.61
C SER A 239 12.96 -7.99 -15.17
N PHE A 240 13.39 -8.06 -13.90
CA PHE A 240 13.63 -9.36 -13.27
C PHE A 240 12.28 -9.96 -12.90
N ASN A 241 11.95 -11.12 -13.48
CA ASN A 241 10.83 -11.97 -13.07
C ASN A 241 11.23 -12.89 -11.92
#